data_AF-A0AAN7S7Q5-F1
#
_entry.id   AF-A0AAN7S7Q5-F1
#
_cell.length_a   1.000
_cell.length_b   1.000
_cell.length_c   1.000
_cell.angle_alpha   90.00
_cell.angle_beta   90.00
_cell.angle_gamma   90.00
#
_symmetry.space_group_name_H-M   'P 1'
#
loop_
_entity.id
_entity.type
_entity.pdbx_description
1 polymer ?
#
loop_
_entity_poly.entity_id
_entity_poly.type
_entity_poly.pdbx_seq_one_letter_code
_entity_poly.pdbx_strand_id
1 'polypeptide(L)'
;MSEFINILVEMGFSRPRAELAITKTKAQGVEQAMEWLLANEEEPEIESVVEPVVQSQPLSDTPESVEEKANTEQQEKQAKSFKCDDCGKLFTKSEEVEFHAAKSKHTNFSESTEEKKPLTEEEKKEQLAKIEAKLKQRRLEREAREKAEELEREKGRIRSGKDLLEAKRKQEEAEMKKVMEQKKREKQEEKLARERVRQQIEQDKQARKALFGQKPEEELPKTEVTTTLVKPVVSGNYSEAKLCIRLTDGSVLTQTFGAKEPLSAVRLYIEINRTDEPGPFQLRVHYPSKIFTMDDYDKPLEFLGLAPSAVLVVSKT
;
A
#
# COMPACT_ATOMS: atom_id res chain seq x y z
N MET A 1 31.64 5.14 -20.44
CA MET A 1 31.94 6.20 -19.45
C MET A 1 31.37 7.54 -19.90
N SER A 2 31.70 8.03 -21.10
CA SER A 2 31.16 9.28 -21.67
C SER A 2 29.63 9.28 -21.85
N GLU A 3 29.02 8.16 -22.25
CA GLU A 3 27.56 8.07 -22.41
C GLU A 3 26.80 8.27 -21.10
N PHE A 4 27.30 7.70 -19.99
CA PHE A 4 26.70 7.90 -18.66
C PHE A 4 26.86 9.33 -18.15
N ILE A 5 27.99 9.98 -18.47
CA ILE A 5 28.21 11.40 -18.15
C ILE A 5 27.19 12.26 -18.90
N ASN A 6 26.98 12.00 -20.19
CA ASN A 6 26.04 12.76 -21.02
C ASN A 6 24.59 12.61 -20.52
N ILE A 7 24.17 11.40 -20.12
CA ILE A 7 22.82 11.18 -19.57
C ILE A 7 22.63 11.94 -18.25
N LEU A 8 23.62 11.93 -17.35
CA LEU A 8 23.54 12.69 -16.09
C LEU A 8 23.54 14.21 -16.33
N VAL A 9 24.26 14.67 -17.35
CA VAL A 9 24.23 16.08 -17.76
C VAL A 9 22.89 16.47 -18.37
N GLU A 10 22.27 15.60 -19.17
CA GLU A 10 20.90 15.80 -19.67
C GLU A 10 19.85 15.83 -18.54
N MET A 11 20.10 15.11 -17.44
CA MET A 11 19.27 15.13 -16.23
C MET A 11 19.53 16.36 -15.33
N GLY A 12 20.46 17.24 -15.68
CA GLY A 12 20.70 18.51 -14.99
C GLY A 12 21.87 18.51 -13.99
N PHE A 13 22.66 17.44 -13.91
CA PHE A 13 23.87 17.42 -13.07
C PHE A 13 25.06 18.03 -13.80
N SER A 14 25.92 18.76 -13.08
CA SER A 14 27.12 19.34 -13.71
C SER A 14 28.10 18.24 -14.15
N ARG A 15 28.72 18.43 -15.33
CA ARG A 15 29.70 17.50 -15.91
C ARG A 15 30.79 17.03 -14.94
N PRO A 16 31.48 17.91 -14.16
CA PRO A 16 32.50 17.46 -13.21
C PRO A 16 31.92 16.59 -12.09
N ARG A 17 30.67 16.83 -11.68
CA ARG A 17 29.99 16.06 -10.64
C ARG A 17 29.54 14.70 -11.16
N ALA A 18 29.04 14.63 -12.40
CA ALA A 18 28.73 13.39 -13.09
C ALA A 18 29.97 12.50 -13.28
N GLU A 19 31.12 13.09 -13.61
CA GLU A 19 32.41 12.39 -13.69
C GLU A 19 32.84 11.85 -12.32
N LEU A 20 32.74 12.67 -11.27
CA LEU A 20 33.04 12.25 -9.90
C LEU A 20 32.14 11.08 -9.46
N ALA A 21 30.83 11.16 -9.73
CA ALA A 21 29.88 10.12 -9.40
C ALA A 21 30.21 8.80 -10.11
N ILE A 22 30.58 8.83 -11.38
CA ILE A 22 30.94 7.65 -12.16
C ILE A 22 32.27 7.04 -11.68
N THR A 23 33.24 7.87 -11.27
CA THR A 23 34.49 7.37 -10.68
C THR A 23 34.26 6.69 -9.33
N LYS A 24 33.38 7.24 -8.49
CA LYS A 24 33.05 6.70 -7.16
C LYS A 24 32.21 5.44 -7.24
N THR A 25 31.27 5.39 -8.18
CA THR A 25 30.44 4.21 -8.45
C THR A 25 31.11 3.19 -9.38
N LYS A 26 32.38 3.40 -9.76
CA LYS A 26 33.17 2.51 -10.62
C LYS A 26 32.43 2.10 -11.91
N ALA A 27 31.67 3.04 -12.48
CA ALA A 27 30.85 2.84 -13.68
C ALA A 27 29.82 1.68 -13.59
N GLN A 28 29.25 1.42 -12.40
CA GLN A 28 28.24 0.37 -12.20
C GLN A 28 26.86 0.67 -12.82
N GLY A 29 26.60 1.90 -13.24
CA GLY A 29 25.35 2.30 -13.91
C GLY A 29 25.01 3.77 -13.69
N VAL A 30 24.08 4.31 -14.50
CA VAL A 30 23.58 5.68 -14.34
C VAL A 30 22.77 5.83 -13.05
N GLU A 31 21.98 4.81 -12.70
CA GLU A 31 21.13 4.83 -11.51
C GLU A 31 21.94 4.92 -10.22
N GLN A 32 23.02 4.12 -10.09
CA GLN A 32 23.90 4.19 -8.92
C GLN A 32 24.67 5.51 -8.85
N ALA A 33 25.08 6.05 -10.00
CA ALA A 33 25.71 7.37 -10.06
C ALA A 33 24.74 8.48 -9.63
N MET A 34 23.46 8.38 -10.02
CA MET A 34 22.41 9.31 -9.61
C MET A 34 22.08 9.20 -8.11
N GLU A 35 21.98 7.98 -7.58
CA GLU A 35 21.77 7.73 -6.15
C GLU A 35 22.91 8.30 -5.31
N TRP A 36 24.16 8.14 -5.78
CA TRP A 36 25.31 8.78 -5.16
C TRP A 36 25.26 10.31 -5.26
N LEU A 37 24.84 10.87 -6.40
CA LEU A 37 24.74 12.32 -6.59
C LEU A 37 23.70 12.97 -5.66
N LEU A 38 22.55 12.31 -5.48
CA LEU A 38 21.46 12.73 -4.58
C LEU A 38 21.84 12.54 -3.11
N ALA A 39 22.54 11.45 -2.77
CA ALA A 39 23.00 11.20 -1.40
C ALA A 39 24.10 12.17 -0.94
N ASN A 40 24.88 12.74 -1.88
CA ASN A 40 25.97 13.68 -1.59
C ASN A 40 25.60 15.13 -1.97
N GLU A 41 24.31 15.45 -2.07
CA GLU A 41 23.79 16.77 -2.50
C GLU A 41 24.08 17.92 -1.51
N GLU A 42 24.60 17.60 -0.32
CA GLU A 42 24.77 18.52 0.81
C GLU A 42 26.23 18.91 1.13
N GLU A 43 27.18 18.76 0.18
CA GLU A 43 28.46 19.47 0.28
C GLU A 43 28.39 20.80 -0.48
N PRO A 44 28.33 21.95 0.23
CA PRO A 44 28.28 23.26 -0.39
C PRO A 44 29.64 23.65 -1.02
N GLU A 45 29.55 24.23 -2.22
CA GLU A 45 30.42 25.27 -2.77
C GLU A 45 31.92 25.19 -2.42
N ILE A 46 32.68 24.48 -3.26
CA ILE A 46 34.10 24.80 -3.46
C ILE A 46 34.15 25.88 -4.56
N GLU A 47 34.08 27.15 -4.15
CA GLU A 47 34.57 28.25 -4.97
C GLU A 47 36.10 28.37 -4.87
N SER A 48 36.68 28.87 -5.97
CA SER A 48 38.07 29.27 -6.20
C SER A 48 39.06 28.17 -6.63
N VAL A 49 39.22 27.98 -7.94
CA VAL A 49 40.27 28.65 -8.73
C VAL A 49 39.76 28.78 -10.17
N VAL A 50 39.50 30.01 -10.60
CA VAL A 50 39.49 30.41 -12.01
C VAL A 50 40.87 30.97 -12.33
N GLU A 51 41.64 30.25 -13.15
CA GLU A 51 42.60 30.89 -14.05
C GLU A 51 42.03 30.80 -15.48
N PRO A 52 42.18 31.88 -16.29
CA PRO A 52 41.53 31.99 -17.58
C PRO A 52 42.37 31.28 -18.66
N VAL A 53 41.77 30.40 -19.46
CA VAL A 53 42.37 29.96 -20.73
C VAL A 53 41.40 30.20 -21.86
N VAL A 54 41.60 31.36 -22.49
CA VAL A 54 41.12 31.65 -23.84
C VAL A 54 41.86 30.75 -24.82
N GLN A 55 41.10 30.27 -25.81
CA GLN A 55 41.50 29.59 -27.04
C GLN A 55 42.88 30.01 -27.58
N SER A 56 43.74 29.05 -27.95
CA SER A 56 44.25 28.90 -29.34
C SER A 56 45.18 27.67 -29.53
N GLN A 57 45.22 27.22 -30.77
CA GLN A 57 45.93 26.08 -31.37
C GLN A 57 47.47 26.24 -31.37
N PRO A 58 48.27 25.18 -31.66
CA PRO A 58 49.72 25.28 -31.62
C PRO A 58 50.30 25.78 -32.95
N LEU A 59 51.36 26.59 -32.88
CA LEU A 59 52.36 26.76 -33.94
C LEU A 59 53.70 27.24 -33.36
N SER A 60 54.72 26.39 -33.55
CA SER A 60 56.14 26.66 -33.84
C SER A 60 56.93 27.75 -33.07
N ASP A 61 57.85 27.26 -32.23
CA ASP A 61 59.29 27.56 -32.06
C ASP A 61 59.96 28.87 -32.57
N THR A 62 60.92 29.33 -31.74
CA THR A 62 62.13 30.20 -31.95
C THR A 62 62.03 31.74 -31.85
N PRO A 63 63.09 32.47 -31.41
CA PRO A 63 63.06 33.27 -30.16
C PRO A 63 63.42 34.77 -30.33
N GLU A 64 63.61 35.44 -29.18
CA GLU A 64 64.51 36.59 -28.95
C GLU A 64 63.90 38.02 -28.99
N SER A 65 63.73 38.65 -27.82
CA SER A 65 64.58 39.77 -27.35
C SER A 65 63.92 40.54 -26.19
N VAL A 66 64.78 41.16 -25.39
CA VAL A 66 64.62 41.77 -24.07
C VAL A 66 64.19 43.23 -24.19
N GLU A 67 63.40 43.76 -23.24
CA GLU A 67 63.71 44.98 -22.43
C GLU A 67 62.51 45.57 -21.67
N GLU A 68 62.87 46.18 -20.54
CA GLU A 68 62.09 46.72 -19.41
C GLU A 68 61.32 48.03 -19.72
N LYS A 69 60.32 48.36 -18.88
CA LYS A 69 60.29 49.61 -18.08
C LYS A 69 59.06 49.74 -17.16
N ALA A 70 59.28 50.51 -16.09
CA ALA A 70 58.55 50.59 -14.83
C ALA A 70 57.57 51.78 -14.71
N ASN A 71 56.79 51.75 -13.61
CA ASN A 71 56.55 52.84 -12.62
C ASN A 71 55.12 53.41 -12.46
N THR A 72 54.60 53.38 -11.21
CA THR A 72 54.19 54.54 -10.35
C THR A 72 52.88 54.35 -9.55
N GLU A 73 53.01 54.47 -8.22
CA GLU A 73 51.98 54.59 -7.18
C GLU A 73 51.41 56.02 -7.05
N GLN A 74 50.13 56.16 -6.66
CA GLN A 74 49.58 57.36 -6.00
C GLN A 74 48.48 56.99 -4.97
N GLN A 75 48.54 57.61 -3.78
CA GLN A 75 47.64 57.47 -2.62
C GLN A 75 46.60 58.62 -2.57
N GLU A 76 45.34 58.33 -2.21
CA GLU A 76 44.26 59.31 -2.00
C GLU A 76 43.70 59.31 -0.55
N LYS A 77 43.20 60.48 -0.13
CA LYS A 77 42.69 60.82 1.22
C LYS A 77 41.27 60.26 1.44
N GLN A 78 41.02 59.47 2.49
CA GLN A 78 39.71 58.86 2.77
C GLN A 78 38.83 59.73 3.69
N ALA A 79 37.55 59.90 3.32
CA ALA A 79 36.51 60.57 4.10
C ALA A 79 35.99 59.70 5.26
N LYS A 80 35.57 60.32 6.36
CA LYS A 80 35.27 59.65 7.64
C LYS A 80 33.79 59.32 7.91
N SER A 81 32.83 59.89 7.17
CA SER A 81 31.41 59.53 7.24
C SER A 81 30.63 59.99 6.00
N PHE A 82 29.48 59.38 5.73
CA PHE A 82 28.59 59.71 4.61
C PHE A 82 27.23 60.19 5.14
N LYS A 83 26.73 61.34 4.69
CA LYS A 83 25.36 61.80 4.98
C LYS A 83 24.48 61.59 3.76
N CYS A 84 23.23 61.17 3.96
CA CYS A 84 22.22 61.25 2.92
C CYS A 84 21.58 62.63 2.92
N ASP A 85 21.67 63.36 1.81
CA ASP A 85 21.13 64.73 1.71
C ASP A 85 19.60 64.76 1.64
N ASP A 86 18.99 63.65 1.22
CA ASP A 86 17.53 63.53 1.10
C ASP A 86 16.84 63.31 2.45
N CYS A 87 17.55 62.78 3.45
CA CYS A 87 16.96 62.47 4.77
C CYS A 87 17.82 62.85 5.98
N GLY A 88 18.98 63.48 5.76
CA GLY A 88 19.89 63.95 6.81
C GLY A 88 20.50 62.84 7.67
N LYS A 89 20.37 61.56 7.30
CA LYS A 89 20.93 60.45 8.07
C LYS A 89 22.43 60.31 7.79
N LEU A 90 23.20 60.26 8.87
CA LEU A 90 24.64 60.00 8.85
C LEU A 90 24.92 58.50 8.95
N PHE A 91 25.86 58.02 8.13
CA PHE A 91 26.33 56.65 8.02
C PHE A 91 27.85 56.62 8.18
N THR A 92 28.35 55.60 8.86
CA THR A 92 29.78 55.47 9.17
C THR A 92 30.51 54.56 8.19
N LYS A 93 29.79 53.67 7.50
CA LYS A 93 30.35 52.74 6.50
C LYS A 93 29.62 52.90 5.16
N SER A 94 30.33 52.66 4.06
CA SER A 94 29.75 52.59 2.72
C SER A 94 28.65 51.52 2.60
N GLU A 95 28.78 50.39 3.29
CA GLU A 95 27.77 49.32 3.33
C GLU A 95 26.42 49.78 3.93
N GLU A 96 26.45 50.68 4.92
CA GLU A 96 25.22 51.22 5.52
C GLU A 96 24.52 52.20 4.57
N VAL A 97 25.31 52.90 3.74
CA VAL A 97 24.82 53.80 2.68
C VAL A 97 24.11 52.99 1.59
N GLU A 98 24.71 51.88 1.16
CA GLU A 98 24.10 50.97 0.18
C GLU A 98 22.80 50.35 0.71
N PHE A 99 22.80 49.89 1.96
CA PHE A 99 21.59 49.36 2.59
C PHE A 99 20.50 50.44 2.73
N HIS A 100 20.89 51.67 3.06
CA HIS A 100 19.96 52.79 3.09
C HIS A 100 19.41 53.07 1.69
N ALA A 101 20.26 53.18 0.67
CA ALA A 101 19.85 53.38 -0.72
C ALA A 101 18.89 52.29 -1.21
N ALA A 102 19.15 51.02 -0.89
CA ALA A 102 18.27 49.90 -1.26
C ALA A 102 16.91 49.96 -0.57
N LYS A 103 16.85 50.43 0.69
CA LYS A 103 15.64 50.43 1.50
C LYS A 103 14.81 51.73 1.37
N SER A 104 15.47 52.88 1.25
CA SER A 104 14.84 54.21 1.16
C SER A 104 14.79 54.76 -0.27
N LYS A 105 15.54 54.17 -1.22
CA LYS A 105 15.68 54.64 -2.61
C LYS A 105 16.31 56.04 -2.73
N HIS A 106 16.99 56.50 -1.69
CA HIS A 106 17.74 57.75 -1.74
C HIS A 106 19.10 57.50 -2.42
N THR A 107 19.51 58.41 -3.29
CA THR A 107 20.73 58.28 -4.10
C THR A 107 21.72 59.42 -3.86
N ASN A 108 21.31 60.48 -3.17
CA ASN A 108 22.16 61.64 -2.92
C ASN A 108 22.86 61.52 -1.56
N PHE A 109 24.15 61.18 -1.61
CA PHE A 109 25.00 61.07 -0.42
C PHE A 109 26.22 61.97 -0.55
N SER A 110 26.48 62.78 0.47
CA SER A 110 27.65 63.64 0.55
C SER A 110 28.57 63.21 1.69
N GLU A 111 29.87 63.33 1.48
CA GLU A 111 30.88 63.03 2.48
C GLU A 111 30.88 64.13 3.55
N SER A 112 30.74 63.75 4.83
CA SER A 112 30.73 64.69 5.96
C SER A 112 31.78 64.31 6.99
N THR A 113 32.34 65.32 7.65
CA THR A 113 33.38 65.17 8.69
C THR A 113 32.81 64.94 10.09
N GLU A 114 31.50 64.77 10.21
CA GLU A 114 30.82 64.57 11.50
C GLU A 114 30.86 63.09 11.91
N GLU A 115 31.82 62.75 12.76
CA GLU A 115 31.89 61.43 13.39
C GLU A 115 30.64 61.22 14.26
N LYS A 116 29.76 60.31 13.83
CA LYS A 116 28.60 59.90 14.61
C LYS A 116 29.10 59.27 15.91
N LYS A 117 28.74 59.87 17.06
CA LYS A 117 29.18 59.41 18.39
C LYS A 117 28.90 57.91 18.52
N PRO A 118 29.93 57.06 18.68
CA PRO A 118 29.73 55.61 18.70
C PRO A 118 28.82 55.26 19.87
N LEU A 119 27.78 54.47 19.60
CA LEU A 119 26.85 53.95 20.62
C LEU A 119 27.67 53.44 21.82
N THR A 120 27.31 53.87 23.03
CA THR A 120 28.00 53.49 24.27
C THR A 120 28.05 51.97 24.39
N GLU A 121 29.14 51.45 24.95
CA GLU A 121 29.36 50.01 25.03
C GLU A 121 28.23 49.27 25.77
N GLU A 122 27.53 49.95 26.67
CA GLU A 122 26.37 49.42 27.40
C GLU A 122 25.13 49.24 26.51
N GLU A 123 24.82 50.20 25.63
CA GLU A 123 23.66 50.09 24.73
C GLU A 123 23.88 49.01 23.66
N LYS A 124 25.11 48.84 23.19
CA LYS A 124 25.48 47.74 22.29
C LYS A 124 25.33 46.39 22.97
N LYS A 125 25.77 46.27 24.23
CA LYS A 125 25.62 45.04 25.02
C LYS A 125 24.14 44.70 25.26
N GLU A 126 23.29 45.69 25.54
CA GLU A 126 21.85 45.46 25.67
C GLU A 126 21.16 45.06 24.36
N GLN A 127 21.54 45.67 23.23
CA GLN A 127 21.00 45.29 21.92
C GLN A 127 21.42 43.88 21.54
N LEU A 128 22.67 43.49 21.79
CA LEU A 128 23.15 42.12 21.61
C LEU A 128 22.42 41.14 22.53
N ALA A 129 22.22 41.48 23.81
CA ALA A 129 21.46 40.66 24.74
C ALA A 129 19.99 40.47 24.31
N LYS A 130 19.34 41.53 23.80
CA LYS A 130 17.97 41.47 23.26
C LYS A 130 17.90 40.60 21.98
N ILE A 131 18.90 40.68 21.12
CA ILE A 131 19.01 39.85 19.90
C ILE A 131 19.23 38.38 20.30
N GLU A 132 20.15 38.09 21.23
CA GLU A 132 20.40 36.74 21.73
C GLU A 132 19.18 36.14 22.42
N ALA A 133 18.47 36.92 23.24
CA ALA A 133 17.24 36.49 23.88
C ALA A 133 16.16 36.12 22.85
N LYS A 134 16.00 36.92 21.79
CA LYS A 134 15.06 36.66 20.71
C LYS A 134 15.43 35.43 19.87
N LEU A 135 16.74 35.21 19.63
CA LEU A 135 17.23 34.01 18.96
C LEU A 135 17.04 32.76 19.80
N LYS A 136 17.32 32.83 21.11
CA LYS A 136 17.07 31.73 22.07
C LYS A 136 15.58 31.39 22.14
N GLN A 137 14.70 32.39 22.20
CA GLN A 137 13.24 32.17 22.15
C GLN A 137 12.81 31.48 20.85
N ARG A 138 13.29 31.95 19.69
CA ARG A 138 12.99 31.30 18.39
C ARG A 138 13.53 29.87 18.29
N ARG A 139 14.67 29.57 18.91
CA ARG A 139 15.23 28.20 18.95
C ARG A 139 14.36 27.28 19.80
N LEU A 140 14.00 27.72 21.02
CA LEU A 140 13.13 26.94 21.90
C LEU A 140 11.74 26.70 21.30
N GLU A 141 11.18 27.70 20.62
CA GLU A 141 9.90 27.55 19.92
C GLU A 141 10.00 26.54 18.76
N ARG A 142 11.09 26.60 17.97
CA ARG A 142 11.34 25.64 16.89
C ARG A 142 11.50 24.22 17.43
N GLU A 143 12.31 24.03 18.47
CA GLU A 143 12.54 22.72 19.10
C GLU A 143 11.25 22.16 19.72
N ALA A 144 10.45 23.00 20.38
CA ALA A 144 9.16 22.59 20.93
C ALA A 144 8.17 22.17 19.83
N ARG A 145 8.17 22.87 18.69
CA ARG A 145 7.33 22.52 17.53
C ARG A 145 7.77 21.21 16.89
N GLU A 146 9.07 21.03 16.64
CA GLU A 146 9.61 19.79 16.08
C GLU A 146 9.33 18.58 17.00
N LYS A 147 9.49 18.75 18.31
CA LYS A 147 9.13 17.72 19.30
C LYS A 147 7.63 17.41 19.33
N ALA A 148 6.78 18.41 19.14
CA ALA A 148 5.33 18.20 19.07
C ALA A 148 4.93 17.45 17.78
N GLU A 149 5.51 17.82 16.63
CA GLU A 149 5.31 17.14 15.35
C GLU A 149 5.80 15.69 15.40
N GLU A 150 6.92 15.41 16.07
CA GLU A 150 7.43 14.06 16.27
C GLU A 150 6.52 13.21 17.16
N LEU A 151 6.04 13.77 18.27
CA LEU A 151 5.03 13.11 19.12
C LEU A 151 3.71 12.86 18.37
N GLU A 152 3.30 13.77 17.48
CA GLU A 152 2.11 13.59 16.66
C GLU A 152 2.32 12.49 15.60
N ARG A 153 3.50 12.42 14.98
CA ARG A 153 3.87 11.36 14.04
C ARG A 153 3.85 9.99 14.71
N GLU A 154 4.44 9.87 15.91
CA GLU A 154 4.44 8.63 16.67
C GLU A 154 3.01 8.24 17.10
N LYS A 155 2.21 9.19 17.59
CA LYS A 155 0.79 8.98 17.91
C LYS A 155 0.00 8.57 16.67
N GLY A 156 0.30 9.12 15.50
CA GLY A 156 -0.31 8.77 14.22
C GLY A 156 -0.06 7.30 13.86
N ARG A 157 1.18 6.83 14.04
CA ARG A 157 1.54 5.41 13.82
C ARG A 157 0.79 4.46 14.77
N ILE A 158 0.66 4.83 16.04
CA ILE A 158 -0.08 4.01 17.02
C ILE A 158 -1.59 4.03 16.70
N ARG A 159 -2.11 5.21 16.35
CA ARG A 159 -3.52 5.40 16.01
C ARG A 159 -3.89 4.62 14.76
N SER A 160 -3.10 4.65 13.70
CA SER A 160 -3.38 3.89 12.47
C SER A 160 -3.41 2.38 12.72
N GLY A 161 -2.51 1.85 13.56
CA GLY A 161 -2.55 0.45 13.97
C GLY A 161 -3.80 0.08 14.77
N LYS A 162 -4.20 0.96 15.72
CA LYS A 162 -5.43 0.77 16.50
C LYS A 162 -6.69 0.88 15.64
N ASP A 163 -6.72 1.85 14.72
CA ASP A 163 -7.84 2.10 13.81
C ASP A 163 -8.03 0.91 12.85
N LEU A 164 -6.95 0.28 12.38
CA LEU A 164 -7.03 -0.94 11.56
C LEU A 164 -7.65 -2.11 12.33
N LEU A 165 -7.23 -2.29 13.59
CA LEU A 165 -7.78 -3.34 14.45
C LEU A 165 -9.26 -3.10 14.79
N GLU A 166 -9.61 -1.85 15.09
CA GLU A 166 -11.00 -1.45 15.37
C GLU A 166 -11.89 -1.54 14.13
N ALA A 167 -11.38 -1.18 12.95
CA ALA A 167 -12.08 -1.34 11.68
C ALA A 167 -12.36 -2.82 11.38
N LYS A 168 -11.39 -3.72 11.62
CA LYS A 168 -11.59 -5.16 11.46
C LYS A 168 -12.65 -5.72 12.41
N ARG A 169 -12.57 -5.38 13.70
CA ARG A 169 -13.59 -5.77 14.70
C ARG A 169 -14.99 -5.28 14.28
N LYS A 170 -15.09 -4.03 13.81
CA LYS A 170 -16.36 -3.45 13.36
C LYS A 170 -16.91 -4.14 12.11
N GLN A 171 -16.05 -4.59 11.19
CA GLN A 171 -16.46 -5.40 10.04
C GLN A 171 -17.02 -6.75 10.48
N GLU A 172 -16.31 -7.47 11.35
CA GLU A 172 -16.75 -8.77 11.90
C GLU A 172 -18.08 -8.65 12.67
N GLU A 173 -18.23 -7.61 13.50
CA GLU A 173 -19.49 -7.32 14.21
C GLU A 173 -20.64 -6.99 13.25
N ALA A 174 -20.37 -6.22 12.19
CA ALA A 174 -21.37 -5.88 11.19
C ALA A 174 -21.82 -7.11 10.37
N GLU A 175 -20.88 -8.00 10.02
CA GLU A 175 -21.18 -9.27 9.36
C GLU A 175 -22.00 -10.19 10.26
N MET A 176 -21.59 -10.36 11.52
CA MET A 176 -22.34 -11.14 12.50
C MET A 176 -23.75 -10.59 12.69
N LYS A 177 -23.90 -9.25 12.79
CA LYS A 177 -25.21 -8.59 12.92
C LYS A 177 -26.09 -8.85 11.69
N LYS A 178 -25.54 -8.76 10.48
CA LYS A 178 -26.27 -9.07 9.24
C LYS A 178 -26.76 -10.52 9.22
N VAL A 179 -25.92 -11.47 9.61
CA VAL A 179 -26.30 -12.90 9.68
C VAL A 179 -27.41 -13.12 10.70
N MET A 180 -27.33 -12.47 11.87
CA MET A 180 -28.37 -12.57 12.90
C MET A 180 -29.70 -11.95 12.45
N GLU A 181 -29.65 -10.83 11.74
CA GLU A 181 -30.83 -10.17 11.17
C GLU A 181 -31.48 -11.02 10.08
N GLN A 182 -30.69 -11.61 9.18
CA GLN A 182 -31.16 -12.55 8.15
C GLN A 182 -31.83 -13.77 8.79
N LYS A 183 -31.17 -14.43 9.77
CA LYS A 183 -31.77 -15.55 10.50
C LYS A 183 -33.07 -15.18 11.21
N LYS A 184 -33.14 -13.97 11.78
CA LYS A 184 -34.37 -13.49 12.44
C LYS A 184 -35.49 -13.25 11.43
N ARG A 185 -35.17 -12.68 10.27
CA ARG A 185 -36.11 -12.43 9.18
C ARG A 185 -36.62 -13.73 8.57
N GLU A 186 -35.73 -14.67 8.24
CA GLU A 186 -36.09 -16.01 7.75
C GLU A 186 -36.99 -16.75 8.74
N LYS A 187 -36.67 -16.70 10.04
CA LYS A 187 -37.51 -17.30 11.08
C LYS A 187 -38.88 -16.63 11.19
N GLN A 188 -38.98 -15.33 10.92
CA GLN A 188 -40.27 -14.62 10.90
C GLN A 188 -41.08 -14.99 9.65
N GLU A 189 -40.45 -15.03 8.48
CA GLU A 189 -41.08 -15.44 7.22
C GLU A 189 -41.56 -16.91 7.28
N GLU A 190 -40.76 -17.81 7.85
CA GLU A 190 -41.13 -19.22 8.07
C GLU A 190 -42.33 -19.35 9.01
N LYS A 191 -42.35 -18.59 10.11
CA LYS A 191 -43.50 -18.55 11.03
C LYS A 191 -44.76 -18.09 10.33
N LEU A 192 -44.69 -16.99 9.56
CA LEU A 192 -45.82 -16.46 8.80
C LEU A 192 -46.28 -17.44 7.71
N ALA A 193 -45.35 -18.13 7.04
CA ALA A 193 -45.69 -19.17 6.07
C ALA A 193 -46.39 -20.35 6.73
N ARG A 194 -45.89 -20.79 7.90
CA ARG A 194 -46.51 -21.87 8.68
C ARG A 194 -47.90 -21.48 9.19
N GLU A 195 -48.11 -20.23 9.59
CA GLU A 195 -49.43 -19.72 9.96
C GLU A 195 -50.39 -19.68 8.77
N ARG A 196 -49.94 -19.25 7.58
CA ARG A 196 -50.79 -19.32 6.36
C ARG A 196 -51.22 -20.75 6.05
N VAL A 197 -50.30 -21.71 6.08
CA VAL A 197 -50.62 -23.13 5.83
C VAL A 197 -51.60 -23.65 6.88
N ARG A 198 -51.41 -23.30 8.16
CA ARG A 198 -52.34 -23.68 9.22
C ARG A 198 -53.74 -23.11 8.97
N GLN A 199 -53.84 -21.83 8.61
CA GLN A 199 -55.12 -21.19 8.28
C GLN A 199 -55.80 -21.86 7.08
N GLN A 200 -55.03 -22.20 6.03
CA GLN A 200 -55.55 -22.87 4.86
C GLN A 200 -56.07 -24.29 5.18
N ILE A 201 -55.35 -25.05 6.02
CA ILE A 201 -55.81 -26.37 6.50
C ILE A 201 -57.06 -26.22 7.39
N GLU A 202 -57.14 -25.18 8.22
CA GLU A 202 -58.30 -24.96 9.08
C GLU A 202 -59.54 -24.58 8.27
N GLN A 203 -59.39 -23.72 7.25
CA GLN A 203 -60.45 -23.40 6.30
C GLN A 203 -60.90 -24.64 5.52
N ASP A 204 -59.97 -25.45 4.99
CA ASP A 204 -60.30 -26.68 4.26
C ASP A 204 -60.97 -27.72 5.18
N LYS A 205 -60.51 -27.85 6.42
CA LYS A 205 -61.13 -28.71 7.44
C LYS A 205 -62.54 -28.25 7.80
N GLN A 206 -62.76 -26.94 7.93
CA GLN A 206 -64.09 -26.37 8.17
C GLN A 206 -65.01 -26.57 6.96
N ALA A 207 -64.53 -26.33 5.73
CA ALA A 207 -65.28 -26.59 4.50
C ALA A 207 -65.67 -28.06 4.37
N ARG A 208 -64.74 -28.99 4.61
CA ARG A 208 -65.02 -30.43 4.59
C ARG A 208 -66.00 -30.84 5.69
N LYS A 209 -65.89 -30.27 6.89
CA LYS A 209 -66.84 -30.54 7.98
C LYS A 209 -68.24 -29.99 7.65
N ALA A 210 -68.35 -28.84 6.99
CA ALA A 210 -69.62 -28.29 6.54
C ALA A 210 -70.25 -29.11 5.40
N LEU A 211 -69.43 -29.59 4.46
CA LEU A 211 -69.87 -30.45 3.35
C LEU A 211 -70.28 -31.84 3.84
N PHE A 212 -69.49 -32.48 4.71
CA PHE A 212 -69.77 -33.81 5.26
C PHE A 212 -70.86 -33.81 6.35
N GLY A 213 -71.16 -32.64 6.93
CA GLY A 213 -72.32 -32.43 7.81
C GLY A 213 -73.64 -32.27 7.06
N GLN A 214 -73.60 -32.15 5.73
CA GLN A 214 -74.78 -32.09 4.87
C GLN A 214 -74.78 -33.26 3.88
N LYS A 215 -75.49 -34.32 4.28
CA LYS A 215 -76.14 -35.38 3.47
C LYS A 215 -75.52 -36.80 3.53
N PRO A 216 -76.33 -37.84 3.81
CA PRO A 216 -75.94 -39.25 3.73
C PRO A 216 -76.08 -39.81 2.30
N GLU A 217 -75.28 -40.86 2.05
CA GLU A 217 -75.54 -42.01 1.16
C GLU A 217 -75.46 -41.79 -0.36
N GLU A 218 -74.38 -42.29 -0.98
CA GLU A 218 -74.45 -43.28 -2.09
C GLU A 218 -73.05 -43.81 -2.48
N GLU A 219 -73.07 -45.00 -3.07
CA GLU A 219 -72.07 -46.07 -3.04
C GLU A 219 -70.87 -45.95 -4.02
N LEU A 220 -69.86 -46.78 -3.72
CA LEU A 220 -68.72 -47.17 -4.54
C LEU A 220 -69.15 -47.87 -5.86
N PRO A 221 -68.25 -48.00 -6.86
CA PRO A 221 -67.46 -49.22 -6.89
C PRO A 221 -65.98 -49.07 -7.28
N LYS A 222 -65.30 -50.17 -6.98
CA LYS A 222 -63.87 -50.49 -6.98
C LYS A 222 -63.34 -50.75 -8.40
N THR A 223 -62.10 -50.36 -8.70
CA THR A 223 -61.26 -51.06 -9.69
C THR A 223 -59.79 -51.01 -9.27
N GLU A 224 -59.21 -52.19 -9.11
CA GLU A 224 -57.80 -52.47 -8.89
C GLU A 224 -57.11 -52.67 -10.24
N VAL A 225 -55.92 -52.06 -10.45
CA VAL A 225 -54.80 -52.71 -11.17
C VAL A 225 -53.48 -52.22 -10.56
N THR A 226 -52.64 -53.19 -10.22
CA THR A 226 -51.33 -53.09 -9.57
C THR A 226 -50.21 -53.00 -10.62
N THR A 227 -49.01 -52.58 -10.16
CA THR A 227 -47.66 -52.60 -10.79
C THR A 227 -47.32 -51.43 -11.74
N THR A 228 -46.20 -50.70 -11.62
CA THR A 228 -44.95 -50.85 -10.86
C THR A 228 -44.49 -49.50 -10.25
N LEU A 229 -44.22 -49.50 -8.95
CA LEU A 229 -43.56 -48.43 -8.22
C LEU A 229 -42.04 -48.56 -8.39
N VAL A 230 -41.42 -47.67 -9.15
CA VAL A 230 -40.00 -47.36 -9.00
C VAL A 230 -39.91 -46.28 -7.92
N LYS A 231 -39.33 -46.64 -6.78
CA LYS A 231 -39.01 -45.72 -5.67
C LYS A 231 -38.18 -44.53 -6.20
N PRO A 232 -38.58 -43.26 -6.00
CA PRO A 232 -37.59 -42.21 -5.91
C PRO A 232 -36.87 -42.38 -4.57
N VAL A 233 -35.54 -42.53 -4.65
CA VAL A 233 -34.63 -42.46 -3.51
C VAL A 233 -34.93 -41.19 -2.72
N VAL A 234 -35.15 -41.36 -1.42
CA VAL A 234 -35.30 -40.25 -0.48
C VAL A 234 -33.97 -39.48 -0.48
N SER A 235 -33.91 -38.35 -1.19
CA SER A 235 -32.84 -37.36 -1.09
C SER A 235 -32.96 -36.66 0.26
N GLY A 236 -32.51 -37.33 1.31
CA GLY A 236 -32.24 -36.70 2.60
C GLY A 236 -30.91 -35.96 2.51
N ASN A 237 -30.85 -34.74 3.06
CA ASN A 237 -29.58 -34.03 3.24
C ASN A 237 -28.79 -34.75 4.34
N TYR A 238 -27.97 -35.73 3.97
CA TYR A 238 -27.10 -36.42 4.92
C TYR A 238 -25.89 -35.53 5.21
N SER A 239 -25.46 -35.45 6.47
CA SER A 239 -24.25 -34.69 6.84
C SER A 239 -22.96 -35.44 6.53
N GLU A 240 -23.03 -36.77 6.46
CA GLU A 240 -21.90 -37.68 6.34
C GLU A 240 -22.17 -38.72 5.23
N ALA A 241 -21.11 -39.15 4.56
CA ALA A 241 -21.12 -40.15 3.51
C ALA A 241 -20.08 -41.24 3.82
N LYS A 242 -20.52 -42.49 3.96
CA LYS A 242 -19.64 -43.64 4.20
C LYS A 242 -19.26 -44.31 2.88
N LEU A 243 -18.00 -44.19 2.49
CA LEU A 243 -17.47 -44.75 1.25
C LEU A 243 -16.71 -46.04 1.51
N CYS A 244 -17.04 -47.08 0.75
CA CYS A 244 -16.26 -48.32 0.67
C CYS A 244 -15.50 -48.32 -0.66
N ILE A 245 -14.18 -48.20 -0.60
CA ILE A 245 -13.30 -48.13 -1.76
C ILE A 245 -12.66 -49.51 -1.95
N ARG A 246 -12.91 -50.13 -3.10
CA ARG A 246 -12.27 -51.38 -3.52
C ARG A 246 -11.01 -51.05 -4.30
N LEU A 247 -9.87 -51.46 -3.77
CA LEU A 247 -8.57 -51.34 -4.41
C LEU A 247 -8.37 -52.46 -5.45
N THR A 248 -7.37 -52.27 -6.31
CA THR A 248 -6.94 -53.19 -7.37
C THR A 248 -6.30 -54.47 -6.86
N ASP A 249 -5.76 -54.45 -5.63
CA ASP A 249 -5.25 -55.63 -4.91
C ASP A 249 -6.39 -56.49 -4.29
N GLY A 250 -7.65 -56.05 -4.42
CA GLY A 250 -8.83 -56.70 -3.84
C GLY A 250 -9.12 -56.30 -2.39
N SER A 251 -8.26 -55.50 -1.75
CA SER A 251 -8.51 -54.95 -0.43
C SER A 251 -9.57 -53.85 -0.47
N VAL A 252 -10.20 -53.58 0.68
CA VAL A 252 -11.29 -52.60 0.79
C VAL A 252 -10.95 -51.58 1.87
N LEU A 253 -10.85 -50.32 1.50
CA LEU A 253 -10.73 -49.19 2.41
C LEU A 253 -12.12 -48.64 2.72
N THR A 254 -12.48 -48.54 4.00
CA THR A 254 -13.76 -47.96 4.42
C THR A 254 -13.50 -46.67 5.17
N GLN A 255 -14.03 -45.55 4.67
CA GLN A 255 -13.83 -44.24 5.27
C GLN A 255 -15.12 -43.43 5.24
N THR A 256 -15.35 -42.67 6.30
CA THR A 256 -16.45 -41.70 6.42
C THR A 256 -15.94 -40.31 6.06
N PHE A 257 -16.65 -39.65 5.14
CA PHE A 257 -16.39 -38.30 4.65
C PHE A 257 -17.59 -37.40 4.95
N GLY A 258 -17.39 -36.08 4.97
CA GLY A 258 -18.49 -35.13 5.03
C GLY A 258 -19.26 -35.09 3.71
N ALA A 259 -20.59 -34.99 3.73
CA ALA A 259 -21.39 -34.96 2.50
C ALA A 259 -21.06 -33.77 1.57
N LYS A 260 -20.55 -32.68 2.16
CA LYS A 260 -20.08 -31.47 1.46
C LYS A 260 -18.61 -31.50 1.06
N GLU A 261 -17.87 -32.56 1.41
CA GLU A 261 -16.47 -32.68 0.99
C GLU A 261 -16.37 -32.98 -0.50
N PRO A 262 -15.33 -32.48 -1.19
CA PRO A 262 -15.12 -32.77 -2.61
C PRO A 262 -14.59 -34.19 -2.82
N LEU A 263 -14.90 -34.78 -3.98
CA LEU A 263 -14.39 -36.12 -4.36
C LEU A 263 -12.84 -36.17 -4.44
N SER A 264 -12.17 -35.04 -4.66
CA SER A 264 -10.71 -34.91 -4.60
C SER A 264 -10.13 -35.34 -3.24
N ALA A 265 -10.82 -35.08 -2.13
CA ALA A 265 -10.38 -35.53 -0.80
C ALA A 265 -10.34 -37.07 -0.69
N VAL A 266 -11.30 -37.74 -1.33
CA VAL A 266 -11.34 -39.21 -1.40
C VAL A 266 -10.17 -39.75 -2.23
N ARG A 267 -9.82 -39.08 -3.34
CA ARG A 267 -8.67 -39.44 -4.15
C ARG A 267 -7.35 -39.33 -3.37
N LEU A 268 -7.15 -38.24 -2.64
CA LEU A 268 -5.98 -38.05 -1.79
C LEU A 268 -5.90 -39.11 -0.69
N TYR A 269 -7.04 -39.43 -0.06
CA TYR A 269 -7.11 -40.50 0.93
C TYR A 269 -6.68 -41.85 0.36
N ILE A 270 -7.08 -42.15 -0.87
CA ILE A 270 -6.64 -43.37 -1.58
C ILE A 270 -5.15 -43.30 -1.85
N GLU A 271 -4.60 -42.19 -2.35
CA GLU A 271 -3.16 -42.04 -2.61
C GLU A 271 -2.30 -42.28 -1.35
N ILE A 272 -2.77 -41.86 -0.17
CA ILE A 272 -2.06 -42.02 1.10
C ILE A 272 -2.18 -43.44 1.67
N ASN A 273 -3.35 -44.08 1.53
CA ASN A 273 -3.64 -45.36 2.18
C ASN A 273 -3.60 -46.56 1.22
N ARG A 274 -3.21 -46.35 -0.05
CA ARG A 274 -3.13 -47.43 -1.04
C ARG A 274 -1.93 -48.33 -0.75
N THR A 275 -2.21 -49.62 -0.67
CA THR A 275 -1.24 -50.72 -0.53
C THR A 275 -0.77 -51.31 -1.86
N ASP A 276 -1.39 -50.88 -2.97
CA ASP A 276 -1.11 -51.35 -4.32
C ASP A 276 -0.09 -50.46 -5.07
N GLU A 277 0.39 -50.89 -6.25
CA GLU A 277 1.43 -50.21 -7.02
C GLU A 277 1.14 -48.72 -7.29
N PRO A 278 2.10 -47.81 -7.03
CA PRO A 278 1.92 -46.39 -7.29
C PRO A 278 1.82 -46.14 -8.81
N GLY A 279 0.66 -45.65 -9.25
CA GLY A 279 0.40 -45.35 -10.65
C GLY A 279 -0.93 -44.63 -10.84
N PRO A 280 -1.16 -44.03 -12.02
CA PRO A 280 -2.40 -43.34 -12.31
C PRO A 280 -3.58 -44.32 -12.21
N PHE A 281 -4.60 -43.90 -11.50
CA PHE A 281 -5.82 -44.68 -11.31
C PHE A 281 -7.04 -43.80 -11.55
N GLN A 282 -8.15 -44.47 -11.81
CA GLN A 282 -9.44 -43.87 -12.05
C GLN A 282 -10.47 -44.44 -11.09
N LEU A 283 -11.39 -43.58 -10.62
CA LEU A 283 -12.49 -43.98 -9.74
C LEU A 283 -13.74 -44.25 -10.56
N ARG A 284 -14.40 -45.38 -10.28
CA ARG A 284 -15.66 -45.78 -10.91
C ARG A 284 -16.69 -46.23 -9.86
N VAL A 285 -17.96 -45.87 -10.05
CA VAL A 285 -19.10 -46.43 -9.32
C VAL A 285 -19.67 -47.61 -10.11
N HIS A 286 -20.17 -48.67 -9.45
CA HIS A 286 -20.73 -49.83 -10.13
C HIS A 286 -22.14 -49.60 -10.69
N TYR A 287 -23.04 -48.92 -9.97
CA TYR A 287 -24.41 -48.69 -10.42
C TYR A 287 -24.98 -47.35 -9.93
N PRO A 288 -25.48 -46.48 -10.82
CA PRO A 288 -25.26 -46.51 -12.26
C PRO A 288 -23.75 -46.42 -12.56
N SER A 289 -23.28 -47.20 -13.53
CA SER A 289 -21.84 -47.25 -13.81
C SER A 289 -21.36 -45.89 -14.30
N LYS A 290 -20.63 -45.17 -13.44
CA LYS A 290 -20.09 -43.83 -13.76
C LYS A 290 -18.59 -43.83 -13.50
N ILE A 291 -17.85 -43.33 -14.47
CA ILE A 291 -16.41 -43.11 -14.39
C ILE A 291 -16.19 -41.62 -14.07
N PHE A 292 -15.41 -41.32 -13.04
CA PHE A 292 -15.15 -39.94 -12.64
C PHE A 292 -13.99 -39.32 -13.45
N THR A 293 -14.22 -38.09 -13.90
CA THR A 293 -13.26 -37.25 -14.66
C THR A 293 -12.75 -36.10 -13.78
N MET A 294 -11.77 -35.34 -14.26
CA MET A 294 -11.18 -34.20 -13.52
C MET A 294 -12.26 -33.24 -12.99
N ASP A 295 -13.27 -32.91 -13.79
CA ASP A 295 -14.37 -32.00 -13.43
C ASP A 295 -15.30 -32.54 -12.33
N ASP A 296 -15.34 -33.86 -12.12
CA ASP A 296 -16.13 -34.46 -11.05
C ASP A 296 -15.38 -34.47 -9.71
N TYR A 297 -14.05 -34.31 -9.69
CA TYR A 297 -13.28 -34.29 -8.43
C TYR A 297 -13.52 -33.02 -7.61
N ASP A 298 -13.93 -31.93 -8.25
CA ASP A 298 -14.22 -30.65 -7.57
C ASP A 298 -15.64 -30.60 -7.00
N LYS A 299 -16.51 -31.56 -7.36
CA LYS A 299 -17.90 -31.59 -6.90
C LYS A 299 -18.03 -32.28 -5.53
N PRO A 300 -18.96 -31.83 -4.67
CA PRO A 300 -19.19 -32.45 -3.38
C PRO A 300 -19.84 -33.83 -3.51
N LEU A 301 -19.56 -34.71 -2.54
CA LEU A 301 -20.07 -36.09 -2.52
C LEU A 301 -21.60 -36.20 -2.59
N GLU A 302 -22.31 -35.25 -1.98
CA GLU A 302 -23.78 -35.14 -2.04
C GLU A 302 -24.27 -34.93 -3.48
N PHE A 303 -23.63 -34.04 -4.24
CA PHE A 303 -24.00 -33.75 -5.63
C PHE A 303 -23.75 -34.93 -6.57
N LEU A 304 -22.73 -35.74 -6.26
CA LEU A 304 -22.41 -36.95 -7.00
C LEU A 304 -23.29 -38.16 -6.62
N GLY A 305 -24.21 -37.99 -5.67
CA GLY A 305 -25.10 -39.07 -5.20
C GLY A 305 -24.36 -40.17 -4.42
N LEU A 306 -23.22 -39.83 -3.79
CA LEU A 306 -22.40 -40.76 -3.02
C LEU A 306 -22.78 -40.83 -1.53
N ALA A 307 -23.64 -39.91 -1.06
CA ALA A 307 -24.21 -39.92 0.28
C ALA A 307 -25.58 -40.65 0.29
N PRO A 308 -25.94 -41.41 1.34
CA PRO A 308 -25.23 -41.60 2.62
C PRO A 308 -24.16 -42.70 2.59
N SER A 309 -24.20 -43.60 1.60
CA SER A 309 -23.18 -44.63 1.42
C SER A 309 -23.02 -44.99 -0.04
N ALA A 310 -21.76 -45.18 -0.47
CA ALA A 310 -21.45 -45.60 -1.82
C ALA A 310 -20.22 -46.51 -1.87
N VAL A 311 -20.13 -47.29 -2.96
CA VAL A 311 -19.01 -48.18 -3.24
C VAL A 311 -18.25 -47.63 -4.44
N LEU A 312 -16.97 -47.33 -4.25
CA LEU A 312 -16.05 -46.88 -5.29
C LEU A 312 -15.10 -48.03 -5.65
N VAL A 313 -14.81 -48.18 -6.93
CA VAL A 313 -13.84 -49.14 -7.43
C VAL A 313 -12.69 -48.36 -8.06
N VAL A 314 -11.48 -48.67 -7.62
CA VAL A 314 -10.25 -48.16 -8.23
C VAL A 314 -9.93 -49.05 -9.43
N SER A 315 -9.85 -48.45 -10.62
CA SER A 315 -9.39 -49.11 -11.84
C SER A 315 -8.08 -48.48 -12.29
N LYS A 316 -7.11 -49.29 -12.72
CA LYS A 316 -5.89 -48.81 -13.37
C LYS A 316 -6.26 -48.14 -14.69
N THR A 317 -5.71 -46.95 -14.92
CA THR A 317 -5.91 -46.19 -16.17
C THR A 317 -4.95 -46.68 -17.25
#